data_AF-A0A5M3Z2I8-F1
#
_entry.id   AF-A0A5M3Z2I8-F1
#
_cell.length_a   1.000
_cell.length_b   1.000
_cell.length_c   1.000
_cell.angle_alpha   90.00
_cell.angle_beta   90.00
_cell.angle_gamma   90.00
#
_symmetry.space_group_name_H-M   'P 1'
#
loop_
_entity.id
_entity.type
_entity.pdbx_description
1 polymer ?
#
loop_
_entity_poly.entity_id
_entity_poly.type
_entity_poly.pdbx_seq_one_letter_code
_entity_poly.pdbx_strand_id
1 'polypeptide(L)'
;MDALNSYTPAPVLVAIMTVLFFFYRARPYLFLPDDKKLCHDESERTSQTPQPGLPQAVSKESEFPETWFVGNDIFELERRAIFSKNWLYLSHRSRFAKAGDYQTFNVAGFPIFLILGRDGDVRAFHNVCRHRAYTITKKESGSSPVLGCRYHGWSYNTYGQLIKAPHFDNVPGFDKSQNGLFAIHTFMDLAGFIFINLDASPAVPPVDIDGLSLFVRSNAMEGAKWFRGKSVEGGFNWKLGLRSMKLFDITPLEDELSRQSSLRFIQALEEYQERALVSMSSDVEFDGIDMQRTILEHLQAHVKLEKSLSAEVFPAMRKGRNNTRFEQAEQRKFFRNRNTLNHITDSYDSL
;
A
#
# COMPACT_ATOMS: atom_id res chain seq x y z
N MET A 1 39.37 -32.19 -47.37
CA MET A 1 38.89 -30.97 -48.03
C MET A 1 37.42 -30.82 -47.70
N ASP A 2 37.11 -29.68 -47.09
CA ASP A 2 35.81 -29.00 -46.97
C ASP A 2 34.66 -29.68 -46.22
N ALA A 3 34.41 -29.18 -45.01
CA ALA A 3 33.06 -28.81 -44.57
C ALA A 3 33.17 -27.60 -43.62
N LEU A 4 32.86 -26.43 -44.18
CA LEU A 4 32.79 -25.15 -43.50
C LEU A 4 31.73 -25.15 -42.38
N ASN A 5 32.08 -24.45 -41.30
CA ASN A 5 31.22 -23.72 -40.36
C ASN A 5 29.73 -23.63 -40.74
N SER A 6 28.88 -24.37 -40.02
CA SER A 6 27.47 -24.04 -39.86
C SER A 6 27.27 -23.21 -38.59
N TYR A 7 27.75 -21.96 -38.61
CA TYR A 7 27.29 -20.97 -37.65
C TYR A 7 25.82 -20.64 -37.98
N THR A 8 24.89 -21.23 -37.22
CA THR A 8 23.48 -20.83 -37.28
C THR A 8 23.37 -19.39 -36.78
N PRO A 9 22.79 -18.44 -37.54
CA PRO A 9 22.76 -17.01 -37.19
C PRO A 9 21.88 -16.66 -35.98
N ALA A 10 21.16 -17.63 -35.41
CA ALA A 10 20.19 -17.41 -34.34
C ALA A 10 20.76 -16.73 -33.07
N PRO A 11 21.95 -17.07 -32.54
CA PRO A 11 22.47 -16.44 -31.32
C PRO A 11 22.89 -14.99 -31.57
N VAL A 12 23.44 -14.70 -32.76
CA VAL A 12 23.87 -13.36 -33.16
C VAL A 12 22.65 -12.47 -33.40
N LEU A 13 21.60 -13.01 -34.02
CA LEU A 13 20.35 -12.28 -34.23
C LEU A 13 19.66 -11.95 -32.89
N VAL A 14 19.62 -12.90 -31.95
CA VAL A 14 19.06 -12.69 -30.60
C VAL A 14 19.88 -11.66 -29.81
N ALA A 15 21.21 -11.70 -29.90
CA ALA A 15 22.07 -10.70 -29.25
C ALA A 15 21.87 -9.31 -29.86
N ILE A 16 21.79 -9.19 -31.18
CA ILE A 16 21.53 -7.93 -31.89
C ILE A 16 20.14 -7.38 -31.54
N MET A 17 19.10 -8.22 -31.52
CA MET A 17 17.75 -7.82 -31.13
C MET A 17 17.66 -7.40 -29.66
N THR A 18 18.41 -8.06 -28.77
CA THR A 18 18.48 -7.68 -27.35
C THR A 18 19.17 -6.32 -27.19
N VAL A 19 20.29 -6.09 -27.88
CA VAL A 19 21.00 -4.81 -27.87
C VAL A 19 20.13 -3.69 -28.44
N LEU A 20 19.47 -3.90 -29.58
CA LEU A 20 18.56 -2.92 -30.18
C LEU A 20 17.36 -2.61 -29.29
N PHE A 21 16.80 -3.61 -28.61
CA PHE A 21 15.73 -3.42 -27.63
C PHE A 21 16.21 -2.58 -26.44
N PHE A 22 17.42 -2.82 -25.91
CA PHE A 22 18.00 -2.00 -24.85
C PHE A 22 18.30 -0.56 -25.30
N PHE A 23 18.84 -0.36 -26.52
CA PHE A 23 19.06 0.98 -27.06
C PHE A 23 17.76 1.75 -27.33
N TYR A 24 16.73 1.08 -27.84
CA TYR A 24 15.42 1.69 -28.08
C TYR A 24 14.74 2.09 -26.77
N ARG A 25 14.85 1.26 -25.73
CA ARG A 25 14.28 1.52 -24.41
C ARG A 25 15.05 2.56 -23.58
N ALA A 26 16.36 2.69 -23.82
CA ALA A 26 17.21 3.72 -23.20
C ALA A 26 17.16 5.08 -23.92
N ARG A 27 16.65 5.12 -25.16
CA ARG A 27 16.55 6.33 -25.99
C ARG A 27 15.82 7.53 -25.35
N PRO A 28 14.76 7.36 -24.53
CA PRO A 28 14.12 8.49 -23.84
C PRO A 28 14.99 9.10 -22.74
N TYR A 29 15.99 8.37 -22.23
CA TYR A 29 16.87 8.81 -21.14
C TYR A 29 18.18 9.42 -21.63
N LEU A 30 18.56 9.21 -22.89
CA LEU A 30 19.78 9.77 -23.49
C LEU A 30 19.61 11.20 -24.01
N PHE A 31 18.38 11.72 -24.08
CA PHE A 31 18.07 13.04 -24.63
C PHE A 31 17.27 13.95 -23.67
N LEU A 32 17.26 13.65 -22.37
CA LEU A 32 16.80 14.62 -21.38
C LEU A 32 17.82 15.78 -21.33
N PRO A 33 17.41 17.04 -21.57
CA PRO A 33 18.26 18.19 -21.35
C PRO A 33 18.73 18.23 -19.88
N ASP A 34 19.97 18.64 -19.65
CA ASP A 34 20.57 18.78 -18.32
C ASP A 34 19.64 19.59 -17.38
N ASP A 35 19.21 18.97 -16.28
CA ASP A 35 18.25 19.43 -15.26
C ASP A 35 18.78 20.60 -14.40
N LYS A 36 19.55 21.52 -14.99
CA LYS A 36 20.13 22.68 -14.30
C LYS A 36 19.39 24.00 -14.57
N LYS A 37 18.23 23.97 -15.23
CA LYS A 37 17.46 25.18 -15.56
C LYS A 37 16.00 25.20 -15.09
N LEU A 38 15.63 24.34 -14.14
CA LEU A 38 14.29 24.34 -13.52
C LEU A 38 14.28 24.81 -12.06
N CYS A 39 15.29 25.57 -11.64
CA CYS A 39 15.13 26.52 -10.55
C CYS A 39 14.66 27.83 -11.17
N HIS A 40 13.35 27.99 -11.30
CA HIS A 40 12.79 29.31 -11.53
C HIS A 40 13.00 30.13 -10.26
N ASP A 41 13.60 31.29 -10.47
CA ASP A 41 13.87 32.35 -9.51
C ASP A 41 12.58 32.73 -8.75
N GLU A 42 12.62 32.68 -7.42
CA GLU A 42 11.54 33.09 -6.51
C GLU A 42 11.28 34.61 -6.53
N SER A 43 11.96 35.38 -7.38
CA SER A 43 11.89 36.86 -7.39
C SER A 43 10.81 37.48 -8.28
N GLU A 44 10.11 36.71 -9.14
CA GLU A 44 9.00 37.24 -9.96
C GLU A 44 7.63 36.83 -9.42
N ARG A 45 7.31 37.24 -8.18
CA ARG A 45 5.91 37.45 -7.80
C ARG A 45 5.46 38.76 -8.43
N THR A 46 5.15 38.71 -9.73
CA THR A 46 4.61 39.84 -10.48
C THR A 46 3.33 40.32 -9.83
N SER A 47 3.39 41.48 -9.20
CA SER A 47 2.22 42.30 -8.87
C SER A 47 1.54 42.68 -10.18
N GLN A 48 0.62 41.84 -10.65
CA GLN A 48 -0.19 42.09 -11.82
C GLN A 48 -1.25 43.12 -11.46
N THR A 49 -1.07 44.36 -11.92
CA THR A 49 -2.15 45.34 -11.99
C THR A 49 -3.21 44.81 -12.98
N PRO A 50 -4.51 44.78 -12.63
CA PRO A 50 -5.54 44.25 -13.52
C PRO A 50 -5.57 45.02 -14.85
N GLN A 51 -5.40 44.31 -15.97
CA GLN A 51 -5.57 44.86 -17.32
C GLN A 51 -7.08 45.06 -17.60
N PRO A 52 -7.55 46.27 -17.94
CA PRO A 52 -8.95 46.50 -18.26
C PRO A 52 -9.32 45.80 -19.58
N GLY A 53 -10.28 44.87 -19.56
CA GLY A 53 -10.94 44.37 -20.77
C GLY A 53 -10.81 42.88 -21.09
N LEU A 54 -10.07 42.10 -20.30
CA LEU A 54 -10.16 40.63 -20.36
C LEU A 54 -11.31 40.15 -19.46
N PRO A 55 -12.18 39.23 -19.92
CA PRO A 55 -13.14 38.57 -19.05
C PRO A 55 -12.38 37.95 -17.88
N GLN A 56 -12.57 38.48 -16.68
CA GLN A 56 -12.01 37.91 -15.48
C GLN A 56 -12.72 36.56 -15.29
N ALA A 57 -12.06 35.48 -15.70
CA ALA A 57 -12.58 34.14 -15.50
C ALA A 57 -12.59 33.87 -13.99
N VAL A 58 -13.76 34.04 -13.37
CA VAL A 58 -13.99 33.60 -11.99
C VAL A 58 -14.01 32.07 -12.01
N SER A 59 -12.87 31.45 -11.70
CA SER A 59 -12.80 30.01 -11.50
C SER A 59 -13.35 29.67 -10.11
N LYS A 60 -14.14 28.60 -10.02
CA LYS A 60 -14.56 28.03 -8.74
C LYS A 60 -13.31 27.70 -7.91
N GLU A 61 -13.30 28.06 -6.63
CA GLU A 61 -12.22 27.66 -5.72
C GLU A 61 -12.07 26.13 -5.72
N SER A 62 -10.83 25.65 -5.66
CA SER A 62 -10.55 24.21 -5.56
C SER A 62 -11.20 23.66 -4.30
N GLU A 63 -11.97 22.58 -4.46
CA GLU A 63 -12.54 21.85 -3.33
C GLU A 63 -11.47 21.09 -2.52
N PHE A 64 -10.23 20.98 -3.05
CA PHE A 64 -9.11 20.29 -2.40
C PHE A 64 -8.15 21.27 -1.73
N PRO A 65 -7.57 20.92 -0.56
CA PRO A 65 -6.52 21.71 0.08
C PRO A 65 -5.33 21.98 -0.85
N GLU A 66 -4.67 23.13 -0.72
CA GLU A 66 -3.48 23.47 -1.53
C GLU A 66 -2.37 22.40 -1.41
N THR A 67 -2.26 21.78 -0.23
CA THR A 67 -1.27 20.75 0.08
C THR A 67 -1.72 19.33 -0.29
N TRP A 68 -2.84 19.14 -1.02
CA TRP A 68 -3.43 17.82 -1.31
C TRP A 68 -2.44 16.76 -1.81
N PHE A 69 -1.48 17.13 -2.67
CA PHE A 69 -0.50 16.20 -3.22
C PHE A 69 0.84 16.15 -2.48
N VAL A 70 1.16 17.16 -1.67
CA VAL A 70 2.52 17.39 -1.13
C VAL A 70 2.56 17.53 0.39
N GLY A 71 1.41 17.72 1.05
CA GLY A 71 1.28 17.94 2.48
C GLY A 71 1.55 16.69 3.29
N ASN A 72 2.50 16.77 4.22
CA ASN A 72 2.81 15.67 5.13
C ASN A 72 1.67 15.42 6.14
N ASP A 73 1.01 16.48 6.59
CA ASP A 73 -0.19 16.44 7.43
C ASP A 73 -1.35 15.68 6.76
N ILE A 74 -1.61 15.98 5.48
CA ILE A 74 -2.60 15.27 4.66
C ILE A 74 -2.20 13.80 4.53
N PHE A 75 -0.94 13.50 4.22
CA PHE A 75 -0.49 12.12 4.10
C PHE A 75 -0.63 11.35 5.43
N GLU A 76 -0.26 11.94 6.56
CA GLU A 76 -0.47 11.32 7.87
C GLU A 76 -1.94 11.02 8.12
N LEU A 77 -2.85 11.95 7.78
CA LEU A 77 -4.28 11.73 7.87
C LEU A 77 -4.74 10.60 6.93
N GLU A 78 -4.28 10.56 5.68
CA GLU A 78 -4.58 9.47 4.73
C GLU A 78 -4.11 8.12 5.26
N ARG A 79 -2.94 8.05 5.91
CA ARG A 79 -2.43 6.83 6.56
C ARG A 79 -3.44 6.27 7.56
N ARG A 80 -4.05 7.13 8.39
CA ARG A 80 -5.03 6.74 9.42
C ARG A 80 -6.45 6.55 8.88
N ALA A 81 -6.88 7.41 7.96
CA ALA A 81 -8.24 7.43 7.45
C ALA A 81 -8.50 6.43 6.32
N ILE A 82 -7.49 6.15 5.49
CA ILE A 82 -7.64 5.37 4.25
C ILE A 82 -6.86 4.07 4.36
N PHE A 83 -5.53 4.14 4.41
CA PHE A 83 -4.69 2.95 4.39
C PHE A 83 -4.95 2.06 5.61
N SER A 84 -5.31 2.65 6.75
CA SER A 84 -5.60 1.88 7.95
C SER A 84 -6.98 1.24 7.98
N LYS A 85 -7.93 1.71 7.16
CA LYS A 85 -9.35 1.37 7.25
C LYS A 85 -9.87 0.48 6.12
N ASN A 86 -9.10 0.37 5.04
CA ASN A 86 -9.49 -0.36 3.85
C ASN A 86 -8.76 -1.70 3.72
N TRP A 87 -9.40 -2.64 3.01
CA TRP A 87 -8.75 -3.88 2.61
C TRP A 87 -7.71 -3.62 1.52
N LEU A 88 -6.48 -4.08 1.74
CA LEU A 88 -5.35 -3.91 0.83
C LEU A 88 -4.83 -5.28 0.41
N TYR A 89 -4.77 -5.51 -0.91
CA TYR A 89 -4.05 -6.67 -1.44
C TYR A 89 -2.56 -6.56 -1.13
N LEU A 90 -1.94 -7.66 -0.70
CA LEU A 90 -0.54 -7.63 -0.28
C LEU A 90 0.32 -8.74 -0.89
N SER A 91 -0.22 -9.96 -1.04
CA SER A 91 0.56 -11.10 -1.50
C SER A 91 -0.34 -12.22 -2.01
N HIS A 92 0.30 -13.27 -2.53
CA HIS A 92 -0.37 -14.47 -2.99
C HIS A 92 0.12 -15.69 -2.21
N ARG A 93 -0.78 -16.62 -1.88
CA ARG A 93 -0.54 -17.80 -1.04
C ARG A 93 0.58 -18.68 -1.53
N SER A 94 0.76 -18.81 -2.85
CA SER A 94 1.85 -19.61 -3.43
C SER A 94 3.26 -19.06 -3.17
N ARG A 95 3.38 -17.84 -2.65
CA ARG A 95 4.68 -17.29 -2.19
C ARG A 95 5.13 -17.83 -0.83
N PHE A 96 4.31 -18.66 -0.17
CA PHE A 96 4.58 -19.30 1.12
C PHE A 96 4.59 -20.83 0.91
N ALA A 97 5.77 -21.45 0.90
CA ALA A 97 5.89 -22.88 0.60
C ALA A 97 5.64 -23.75 1.84
N LYS A 98 6.10 -23.30 3.01
CA LYS A 98 6.05 -24.08 4.26
C LYS A 98 5.74 -23.20 5.49
N ALA A 99 5.24 -23.83 6.54
CA ALA A 99 4.95 -23.15 7.80
C ALA A 99 6.19 -22.43 8.34
N GLY A 100 6.00 -21.20 8.81
CA GLY A 100 7.05 -20.28 9.22
C GLY A 100 7.59 -19.40 8.09
N ASP A 101 7.26 -19.68 6.82
CA ASP A 101 7.56 -18.75 5.73
C ASP A 101 6.88 -17.41 5.98
N TYR A 102 7.62 -16.32 5.80
CA TYR A 102 7.15 -14.97 6.05
C TYR A 102 7.64 -13.99 4.99
N GLN A 103 6.91 -12.89 4.84
CA GLN A 103 7.24 -11.75 3.98
C GLN A 103 6.94 -10.45 4.72
N THR A 104 7.83 -9.47 4.61
CA THR A 104 7.66 -8.15 5.25
C THR A 104 7.28 -7.10 4.23
N PHE A 105 6.46 -6.15 4.65
CA PHE A 105 5.99 -5.05 3.81
C PHE A 105 6.05 -3.75 4.61
N ASN A 106 6.15 -2.63 3.89
CA ASN A 106 5.91 -1.30 4.44
C ASN A 106 4.71 -0.71 3.71
N VAL A 107 3.57 -0.64 4.39
CA VAL A 107 2.31 -0.17 3.81
C VAL A 107 2.03 1.21 4.38
N ALA A 108 2.19 2.25 3.55
CA ALA A 108 2.00 3.65 3.96
C ALA A 108 2.70 3.97 5.30
N GLY A 109 3.97 3.58 5.46
CA GLY A 109 4.75 3.79 6.68
C GLY A 109 4.49 2.79 7.82
N PHE A 110 3.53 1.86 7.67
CA PHE A 110 3.29 0.80 8.65
C PHE A 110 4.13 -0.45 8.32
N PRO A 111 5.14 -0.79 9.15
CA PRO A 111 5.93 -1.99 8.94
C PRO A 111 5.12 -3.21 9.40
N ILE A 112 4.92 -4.16 8.50
CA ILE A 112 4.11 -5.37 8.75
C ILE A 112 4.82 -6.60 8.21
N PHE A 113 4.34 -7.78 8.60
CA PHE A 113 4.72 -9.02 7.95
C PHE A 113 3.55 -10.00 7.89
N LEU A 114 3.54 -10.81 6.84
CA LEU A 114 2.72 -11.99 6.68
C LEU A 114 3.52 -13.22 7.09
N ILE A 115 2.92 -14.20 7.76
CA ILE A 115 3.54 -15.48 8.10
C ILE A 115 2.56 -16.64 7.93
N LEU A 116 3.03 -17.74 7.34
CA LEU A 116 2.27 -18.97 7.20
C LEU A 116 2.34 -19.79 8.50
N GLY A 117 1.18 -20.06 9.10
CA GLY A 117 1.04 -20.94 10.26
C GLY A 117 1.17 -22.43 9.90
N ARG A 118 1.32 -23.27 10.93
CA ARG A 118 1.33 -24.74 10.76
C ARG A 118 -0.05 -25.30 10.42
N ASP A 119 -1.09 -24.54 10.69
CA ASP A 119 -2.48 -24.80 10.32
C ASP A 119 -2.80 -24.48 8.86
N GLY A 120 -1.85 -23.92 8.11
CA GLY A 120 -2.06 -23.56 6.70
C GLY A 120 -2.57 -22.14 6.48
N ASP A 121 -2.92 -21.43 7.56
CA ASP A 121 -3.41 -20.05 7.50
C ASP A 121 -2.27 -19.04 7.43
N VAL A 122 -2.42 -18.03 6.58
CA VAL A 122 -1.53 -16.86 6.57
C VAL A 122 -2.08 -15.81 7.53
N ARG A 123 -1.21 -15.26 8.38
CA ARG A 123 -1.55 -14.22 9.36
C ARG A 123 -0.68 -13.00 9.15
N ALA A 124 -1.26 -11.82 9.35
CA ALA A 124 -0.55 -10.55 9.33
C ALA A 124 -0.33 -9.98 10.74
N PHE A 125 0.84 -9.40 10.97
CA PHE A 125 1.17 -8.70 12.20
C PHE A 125 1.96 -7.43 11.91
N HIS A 126 1.83 -6.42 12.78
CA HIS A 126 2.79 -5.32 12.77
C HIS A 126 4.19 -5.85 13.11
N ASN A 127 5.19 -5.47 12.32
CA ASN A 127 6.59 -5.85 12.49
C ASN A 127 7.26 -5.02 13.59
N VAL A 128 6.66 -5.00 14.77
CA VAL A 128 7.01 -4.15 15.91
C VAL A 128 6.97 -4.99 17.18
N CYS A 129 8.12 -5.14 17.84
CA CYS A 129 8.23 -5.90 19.08
C CYS A 129 7.47 -5.21 20.23
N ARG A 130 6.66 -5.96 20.97
CA ARG A 130 5.85 -5.46 22.11
C ARG A 130 6.66 -5.03 23.33
N HIS A 131 7.97 -5.31 23.37
CA HIS A 131 8.85 -4.85 24.46
C HIS A 131 9.17 -3.36 24.33
N ARG A 132 9.93 -2.97 23.29
CA ARG A 132 10.41 -1.60 23.06
C ARG A 132 10.36 -1.19 21.59
N ALA A 133 9.31 -1.64 20.87
CA ALA A 133 9.01 -1.25 19.50
C ALA A 133 10.12 -1.50 18.44
N TYR A 134 11.09 -2.34 18.74
CA TYR A 134 12.12 -2.71 17.76
C TYR A 134 11.54 -3.63 16.68
N THR A 135 11.99 -3.46 15.43
CA THR A 135 11.60 -4.30 14.29
C THR A 135 11.98 -5.77 14.52
N ILE A 136 11.05 -6.70 14.31
CA ILE A 136 11.27 -8.12 14.63
C ILE A 136 12.18 -8.76 13.59
N THR A 137 11.88 -8.56 12.31
CA THR A 137 12.69 -9.01 11.18
C THR A 137 12.96 -7.86 10.23
N LYS A 138 14.21 -7.70 9.82
CA LYS A 138 14.63 -6.76 8.77
C LYS A 138 14.73 -7.40 7.38
N LYS A 139 14.59 -8.73 7.31
CA LYS A 139 14.60 -9.46 6.03
C LYS A 139 13.27 -9.29 5.34
N GLU A 140 13.30 -9.00 4.04
CA GLU A 140 12.12 -8.91 3.17
C GLU A 140 11.30 -10.21 3.15
N SER A 141 11.99 -11.34 3.24
CA SER A 141 11.37 -12.66 3.38
C SER A 141 12.28 -13.63 4.14
N GLY A 142 11.71 -14.71 4.62
CA GLY A 142 12.45 -15.77 5.30
C GLY A 142 11.53 -16.90 5.74
N SER A 143 12.08 -17.80 6.56
CA SER A 143 11.33 -18.92 7.10
C SER A 143 11.78 -19.21 8.53
N SER A 144 10.87 -19.09 9.49
CA SER A 144 11.10 -19.49 10.87
C SER A 144 9.77 -19.72 11.61
N PRO A 145 9.60 -20.84 12.34
CA PRO A 145 8.42 -21.06 13.17
C PRO A 145 8.39 -20.15 14.42
N VAL A 146 9.52 -19.51 14.74
CA VAL A 146 9.67 -18.58 15.86
C VAL A 146 10.46 -17.35 15.42
N LEU A 147 9.87 -16.17 15.57
CA LEU A 147 10.50 -14.90 15.24
C LEU A 147 11.03 -14.24 16.51
N GLY A 148 12.36 -14.20 16.65
CA GLY A 148 13.06 -13.58 17.77
C GLY A 148 13.45 -12.13 17.49
N CYS A 149 13.00 -11.20 18.33
CA CYS A 149 13.43 -9.81 18.29
C CYS A 149 14.92 -9.70 18.64
N ARG A 150 15.71 -9.12 17.73
CA ARG A 150 17.16 -8.98 17.88
C ARG A 150 17.61 -7.96 18.93
N TYR A 151 16.69 -7.23 19.55
CA TYR A 151 17.04 -6.25 20.58
C TYR A 151 17.25 -6.91 21.96
N HIS A 152 16.24 -7.63 22.46
CA HIS A 152 16.27 -8.23 23.80
C HIS A 152 15.83 -9.70 23.83
N GLY A 153 15.70 -10.35 22.68
CA GLY A 153 15.40 -11.78 22.58
C GLY A 153 13.96 -12.17 22.92
N TRP A 154 13.01 -11.22 22.95
CA TRP A 154 11.58 -11.57 22.98
C TRP A 154 11.22 -12.30 21.68
N SER A 155 10.59 -13.47 21.80
CA SER A 155 10.30 -14.33 20.65
C SER A 155 8.82 -14.67 20.54
N TYR A 156 8.32 -14.68 19.31
CA TYR A 156 6.91 -14.90 19.00
C TYR A 156 6.76 -16.11 18.09
N ASN A 157 5.68 -16.88 18.26
CA ASN A 157 5.34 -17.98 17.34
C ASN A 157 4.57 -17.47 16.10
N THR A 158 4.19 -18.38 15.20
CA THR A 158 3.40 -18.07 13.98
C THR A 158 1.99 -17.54 14.26
N TYR A 159 1.48 -17.69 15.49
CA TYR A 159 0.20 -17.12 15.95
C TYR A 159 0.38 -15.72 16.55
N GLY A 160 1.60 -15.17 16.53
CA GLY A 160 1.93 -13.88 17.13
C GLY A 160 2.01 -13.92 18.66
N GLN A 161 1.88 -15.07 19.30
CA GLN A 161 1.93 -15.19 20.75
C GLN A 161 3.38 -15.06 21.25
N LEU A 162 3.59 -14.32 22.33
CA LEU A 162 4.89 -14.23 22.99
C LEU A 162 5.21 -15.55 23.69
N ILE A 163 6.24 -16.25 23.22
CA ILE A 163 6.63 -17.56 23.78
C ILE A 163 7.84 -17.46 24.72
N LYS A 164 8.74 -16.50 24.49
CA LYS A 164 9.93 -16.29 25.31
C LYS A 164 10.14 -14.81 25.59
N ALA A 165 10.37 -14.47 26.86
CA ALA A 165 10.69 -13.11 27.29
C ALA A 165 11.85 -13.18 28.29
N PRO A 166 13.12 -13.16 27.80
CA PRO A 166 14.29 -13.21 28.68
C PRO A 166 14.21 -12.17 29.79
N HIS A 167 14.58 -12.57 31.01
CA HIS A 167 14.47 -11.78 32.25
C HIS A 167 13.04 -11.46 32.73
N PHE A 168 11.99 -11.77 31.96
CA PHE A 168 10.59 -11.58 32.36
C PHE A 168 9.86 -12.89 32.65
N ASP A 169 10.31 -14.01 32.07
CA ASP A 169 9.65 -15.33 32.20
C ASP A 169 9.37 -15.75 33.66
N ASN A 170 10.22 -15.34 34.61
CA ASN A 170 10.10 -15.67 36.03
C ASN A 170 9.71 -14.48 36.91
N VAL A 171 9.30 -13.35 36.31
CA VAL A 171 8.89 -12.15 37.06
C VAL A 171 7.45 -12.33 37.53
N PRO A 172 7.18 -12.28 38.86
CA PRO A 172 5.82 -12.37 39.37
C PRO A 172 4.90 -11.31 38.74
N GLY A 173 3.73 -11.75 38.25
CA GLY A 173 2.74 -10.89 37.61
C GLY A 173 3.01 -10.55 36.13
N PHE A 174 4.08 -11.06 35.53
CA PHE A 174 4.28 -10.94 34.08
C PHE A 174 3.44 -11.97 33.32
N ASP A 175 2.47 -11.50 32.55
CA ASP A 175 1.63 -12.34 31.69
C ASP A 175 2.04 -12.20 30.21
N LYS A 176 2.52 -13.30 29.61
CA LYS A 176 2.89 -13.36 28.19
C LYS A 176 1.69 -13.15 27.27
N SER A 177 0.50 -13.58 27.67
CA SER A 177 -0.72 -13.49 26.85
C SER A 177 -1.06 -12.04 26.50
N GLN A 178 -0.72 -11.09 27.39
CA GLN A 178 -0.94 -9.66 27.21
C GLN A 178 0.08 -8.98 26.28
N ASN A 179 1.07 -9.73 25.80
CA ASN A 179 2.24 -9.20 25.09
C ASN A 179 2.49 -9.89 23.74
N GLY A 180 1.48 -10.54 23.15
CA GLY A 180 1.51 -11.02 21.75
C GLY A 180 1.57 -9.87 20.73
N LEU A 181 1.98 -10.16 19.51
CA LEU A 181 2.06 -9.16 18.43
C LEU A 181 0.72 -8.48 18.16
N PHE A 182 0.77 -7.27 17.63
CA PHE A 182 -0.43 -6.61 17.14
C PHE A 182 -0.86 -7.30 15.84
N ALA A 183 -1.92 -8.10 15.94
CA ALA A 183 -2.54 -8.79 14.82
C ALA A 183 -3.22 -7.79 13.88
N ILE A 184 -3.20 -8.11 12.60
CA ILE A 184 -3.84 -7.35 11.52
C ILE A 184 -4.89 -8.26 10.90
N HIS A 185 -6.07 -7.73 10.59
CA HIS A 185 -7.12 -8.50 9.92
C HIS A 185 -6.58 -9.04 8.61
N THR A 186 -6.71 -10.34 8.39
CA THR A 186 -6.17 -11.02 7.22
C THR A 186 -7.27 -11.85 6.59
N PHE A 187 -7.40 -11.73 5.28
CA PHE A 187 -8.32 -12.55 4.48
C PHE A 187 -7.54 -13.18 3.33
N MET A 188 -7.84 -14.43 3.03
CA MET A 188 -7.31 -15.14 1.88
C MET A 188 -8.48 -15.78 1.14
N ASP A 189 -8.61 -15.49 -0.15
CA ASP A 189 -9.64 -16.10 -0.98
C ASP A 189 -9.25 -17.52 -1.43
N LEU A 190 -10.16 -18.20 -2.13
CA LEU A 190 -9.93 -19.55 -2.64
C LEU A 190 -8.87 -19.61 -3.74
N ALA A 191 -8.63 -18.50 -4.45
CA ALA A 191 -7.61 -18.41 -5.49
C ALA A 191 -6.21 -18.12 -4.91
N GLY A 192 -6.11 -17.75 -3.63
CA GLY A 192 -4.87 -17.52 -2.91
C GLY A 192 -4.45 -16.05 -2.80
N PHE A 193 -5.27 -15.08 -3.18
CA PHE A 193 -5.01 -13.66 -2.96
C PHE A 193 -5.17 -13.31 -1.48
N ILE A 194 -4.15 -12.67 -0.91
CA ILE A 194 -4.09 -12.31 0.51
C ILE A 194 -4.27 -10.82 0.66
N PHE A 195 -5.29 -10.45 1.43
CA PHE A 195 -5.67 -9.09 1.77
C PHE A 195 -5.46 -8.84 3.26
N ILE A 196 -5.18 -7.59 3.61
CA ILE A 196 -5.08 -7.14 4.99
C ILE A 196 -5.97 -5.93 5.24
N ASN A 197 -6.42 -5.76 6.48
CA ASN A 197 -7.02 -4.51 6.95
C ASN A 197 -6.40 -4.16 8.31
N LEU A 198 -5.84 -2.95 8.39
CA LEU A 198 -5.08 -2.49 9.56
C LEU A 198 -5.98 -1.90 10.66
N ASP A 199 -7.31 -1.91 10.50
CA ASP A 199 -8.20 -1.32 11.49
C ASP A 199 -8.05 -2.05 12.84
N ALA A 200 -7.81 -1.27 13.90
CA ALA A 200 -7.65 -1.78 15.26
C ALA A 200 -8.95 -2.35 15.86
N SER A 201 -10.09 -2.13 15.21
CA SER A 201 -11.41 -2.61 15.65
C SER A 201 -11.45 -4.14 15.70
N PRO A 202 -12.20 -4.76 16.63
CA PRO A 202 -12.26 -6.22 16.74
C PRO A 202 -12.79 -6.93 15.49
N ALA A 203 -13.59 -6.24 14.68
CA ALA A 203 -14.12 -6.71 13.43
C ALA A 203 -14.10 -5.58 12.40
N VAL A 204 -14.03 -5.95 11.13
CA VAL A 204 -14.10 -5.07 9.96
C VAL A 204 -15.13 -5.64 8.99
N PRO A 205 -15.69 -4.81 8.09
CA PRO A 205 -16.52 -5.31 7.00
C PRO A 205 -15.81 -6.41 6.21
N PRO A 206 -16.54 -7.41 5.66
CA PRO A 206 -15.94 -8.40 4.79
C PRO A 206 -15.29 -7.72 3.57
N VAL A 207 -14.25 -8.34 3.04
CA VAL A 207 -13.66 -7.85 1.78
C VAL A 207 -14.62 -8.11 0.64
N ASP A 208 -14.82 -7.11 -0.22
CA ASP A 208 -15.50 -7.30 -1.49
C ASP A 208 -14.51 -7.87 -2.51
N ILE A 209 -14.77 -9.10 -2.94
CA ILE A 209 -13.96 -9.82 -3.93
C ILE A 209 -14.79 -10.28 -5.12
N ASP A 210 -16.00 -9.75 -5.33
CA ASP A 210 -16.88 -10.24 -6.38
C ASP A 210 -16.27 -9.99 -7.77
N GLY A 211 -15.76 -8.77 -7.99
CA GLY A 211 -15.04 -8.42 -9.22
C GLY A 211 -13.77 -9.25 -9.43
N LEU A 212 -12.99 -9.49 -8.37
CA LEU A 212 -11.80 -10.35 -8.44
C LEU A 212 -12.17 -11.80 -8.73
N SER A 213 -13.21 -12.32 -8.07
CA SER A 213 -13.68 -13.69 -8.24
C SER A 213 -14.16 -13.93 -9.67
N LEU A 214 -14.89 -12.97 -10.24
CA LEU A 214 -15.28 -12.99 -11.64
C LEU A 214 -14.06 -12.98 -12.56
N PHE A 215 -13.10 -12.08 -12.31
CA PHE A 215 -11.85 -12.02 -13.08
C PHE A 215 -11.08 -13.35 -13.05
N VAL A 216 -10.92 -13.96 -11.86
CA VAL A 216 -10.23 -15.24 -11.69
C VAL A 216 -10.91 -16.34 -12.50
N ARG A 217 -12.24 -16.45 -12.40
CA ARG A 217 -13.03 -17.47 -13.11
C ARG A 217 -12.97 -17.29 -14.62
N SER A 218 -13.16 -16.06 -15.09
CA SER A 218 -13.13 -15.73 -16.52
C SER A 218 -11.77 -15.99 -17.16
N ASN A 219 -10.69 -15.99 -16.37
CA ASN A 219 -9.32 -16.20 -16.84
C ASN A 219 -8.72 -17.56 -16.43
N ALA A 220 -9.51 -18.48 -15.88
CA ALA A 220 -9.05 -19.79 -15.40
C ALA A 220 -7.84 -19.73 -14.45
N MET A 221 -7.86 -18.77 -13.53
CA MET A 221 -6.74 -18.45 -12.63
C MET A 221 -6.83 -19.14 -11.26
N GLU A 222 -7.76 -20.06 -11.02
CA GLU A 222 -7.94 -20.72 -9.73
C GLU A 222 -6.70 -21.51 -9.26
N GLY A 223 -5.86 -21.95 -10.20
CA GLY A 223 -4.59 -22.63 -9.94
C GLY A 223 -3.36 -21.73 -10.10
N ALA A 224 -3.55 -20.42 -10.29
CA ALA A 224 -2.45 -19.50 -10.60
C ALA A 224 -1.42 -19.47 -9.46
N LYS A 225 -0.16 -19.27 -9.85
CA LYS A 225 0.94 -19.10 -8.90
C LYS A 225 1.67 -17.81 -9.21
N TRP A 226 2.12 -17.16 -8.14
CA TRP A 226 3.03 -16.04 -8.28
C TRP A 226 4.31 -16.54 -8.95
N PHE A 227 4.67 -15.93 -10.07
CA PHE A 227 5.87 -16.26 -10.81
C PHE A 227 6.96 -15.19 -10.64
N ARG A 228 6.60 -13.91 -10.83
CA ARG A 228 7.52 -12.78 -10.73
C ARG A 228 6.77 -11.51 -10.34
N GLY A 229 7.50 -10.57 -9.75
CA GLY A 229 7.03 -9.23 -9.44
C GLY A 229 8.15 -8.22 -9.70
N LYS A 230 7.77 -6.95 -9.90
CA LYS A 230 8.69 -5.83 -10.04
C LYS A 230 8.14 -4.67 -9.23
N SER A 231 8.97 -4.10 -8.37
CA SER A 231 8.66 -2.87 -7.63
C SER A 231 9.25 -1.67 -8.36
N VAL A 232 8.54 -0.55 -8.31
CA VAL A 232 9.01 0.75 -8.78
C VAL A 232 8.84 1.74 -7.63
N GLU A 233 9.88 2.51 -7.36
CA GLU A 233 9.88 3.54 -6.33
C GLU A 233 10.10 4.91 -7.00
N GLY A 234 9.43 5.94 -6.49
CA GLY A 234 9.54 7.29 -7.03
C GLY A 234 8.87 8.33 -6.14
N GLY A 235 9.19 9.60 -6.37
CA GLY A 235 8.66 10.75 -5.64
C GLY A 235 7.31 11.22 -6.18
N PHE A 236 6.30 10.36 -6.14
CA PHE A 236 4.96 10.69 -6.60
C PHE A 236 3.91 10.42 -5.51
N ASN A 237 2.85 11.21 -5.50
CA ASN A 237 1.73 10.99 -4.59
C ASN A 237 0.88 9.80 -5.08
N TRP A 238 0.44 8.92 -4.16
CA TRP A 238 -0.35 7.74 -4.50
C TRP A 238 -1.66 8.08 -5.24
N LYS A 239 -2.24 9.26 -4.96
CA LYS A 239 -3.45 9.77 -5.63
C LYS A 239 -3.23 10.07 -7.11
N LEU A 240 -1.98 10.16 -7.59
CA LEU A 240 -1.70 10.27 -9.02
C LEU A 240 -1.97 8.96 -9.75
N GLY A 241 -1.68 7.81 -9.13
CA GLY A 241 -1.97 6.49 -9.71
C GLY A 241 -3.45 6.28 -10.00
N LEU A 242 -4.33 6.96 -9.25
CA LEU A 242 -5.78 6.96 -9.44
C LEU A 242 -6.21 7.70 -10.71
N ARG A 243 -5.45 8.71 -11.15
CA ARG A 243 -5.63 9.34 -12.47
C ARG A 243 -5.09 8.46 -13.59
N SER A 244 -4.19 7.52 -13.27
CA SER A 244 -3.40 6.80 -14.26
C SER A 244 -4.07 5.61 -14.93
N MET A 245 -5.28 5.21 -14.55
CA MET A 245 -6.07 4.27 -15.36
C MET A 245 -6.32 4.80 -16.79
N LYS A 246 -6.20 6.12 -17.02
CA LYS A 246 -6.22 6.75 -18.36
C LYS A 246 -4.85 7.19 -18.90
N LEU A 247 -3.78 7.26 -18.07
CA LEU A 247 -2.47 7.83 -18.49
C LEU A 247 -1.47 6.80 -19.00
N PHE A 248 -1.62 5.53 -18.61
CA PHE A 248 -0.86 4.46 -19.26
C PHE A 248 -1.68 3.97 -20.44
N ASP A 249 -1.30 4.39 -21.65
CA ASP A 249 -1.75 3.72 -22.86
C ASP A 249 -1.24 2.28 -22.81
N ILE A 250 -2.09 1.38 -22.32
CA ILE A 250 -1.82 -0.06 -22.23
C ILE A 250 -2.14 -0.76 -23.56
N THR A 251 -2.71 -0.07 -24.56
CA THR A 251 -3.01 -0.61 -25.89
C THR A 251 -1.80 -1.32 -26.52
N PRO A 252 -0.56 -0.80 -26.44
CA PRO A 252 0.61 -1.52 -26.96
C PRO A 252 0.92 -2.83 -26.21
N LEU A 253 0.56 -2.92 -24.94
CA LEU A 253 0.72 -4.11 -24.12
C LEU A 253 -0.42 -5.11 -24.38
N GLU A 254 -1.65 -4.62 -24.56
CA GLU A 254 -2.83 -5.41 -24.94
C GLU A 254 -2.67 -6.01 -26.34
N ASP A 255 -2.15 -5.26 -27.31
CA ASP A 255 -1.81 -5.73 -28.65
C ASP A 255 -0.72 -6.82 -28.63
N GLU A 256 0.30 -6.64 -27.80
CA GLU A 256 1.39 -7.61 -27.66
C GLU A 256 0.93 -8.88 -26.93
N LEU A 257 0.10 -8.76 -25.90
CA LEU A 257 -0.50 -9.90 -25.19
C LEU A 257 -1.51 -10.65 -26.07
N SER A 258 -2.27 -9.94 -26.90
CA SER A 258 -3.18 -10.52 -27.90
C SER A 258 -2.42 -11.26 -28.98
N ARG A 259 -1.27 -10.74 -29.44
CA ARG A 259 -0.40 -11.46 -30.41
C ARG A 259 0.19 -12.75 -29.86
N GLN A 260 0.46 -12.82 -28.55
CA GLN A 260 1.12 -13.97 -27.92
C GLN A 260 0.16 -15.04 -27.38
N SER A 261 -1.12 -14.71 -27.19
CA SER A 261 -2.10 -15.62 -26.63
C SER A 261 -2.96 -16.27 -27.72
N SER A 262 -2.98 -17.60 -27.74
CA SER A 262 -3.82 -18.39 -28.66
C SER A 262 -5.27 -17.92 -28.62
N LEU A 263 -5.87 -17.72 -29.81
CA LEU A 263 -7.22 -17.24 -30.17
C LEU A 263 -8.37 -17.35 -29.15
N ARG A 264 -8.34 -18.32 -28.22
CA ARG A 264 -9.32 -18.46 -27.13
C ARG A 264 -9.23 -17.35 -26.07
N PHE A 265 -8.06 -16.74 -25.87
CA PHE A 265 -7.86 -15.67 -24.89
C PHE A 265 -8.45 -14.34 -25.38
N ILE A 266 -8.28 -14.03 -26.67
CA ILE A 266 -8.89 -12.85 -27.31
C ILE A 266 -10.41 -12.99 -27.31
N GLN A 267 -10.95 -14.16 -27.66
CA GLN A 267 -12.40 -14.38 -27.67
C GLN A 267 -13.03 -14.22 -26.28
N ALA A 268 -12.34 -14.65 -25.22
CA ALA A 268 -12.79 -14.47 -23.84
C ALA A 268 -12.69 -13.01 -23.35
N LEU A 269 -11.69 -12.26 -23.82
CA LEU A 269 -11.54 -10.83 -23.53
C LEU A 269 -12.56 -9.97 -24.29
N GLU A 270 -12.82 -10.28 -25.56
CA GLU A 270 -13.86 -9.62 -26.36
C GLU A 270 -15.25 -9.90 -25.79
N GLU A 271 -15.55 -11.16 -25.42
CA GLU A 271 -16.82 -11.49 -24.76
C GLU A 271 -16.95 -10.87 -23.35
N TYR A 272 -15.84 -10.68 -22.62
CA TYR A 272 -15.82 -9.98 -21.33
C TYR A 272 -16.02 -8.48 -21.52
N GLN A 273 -15.36 -7.86 -22.49
CA GLN A 273 -15.53 -6.44 -22.81
C GLN A 273 -16.96 -6.17 -23.30
N GLU A 274 -17.53 -7.01 -24.17
CA GLU A 274 -18.92 -6.87 -24.61
C GLU A 274 -19.92 -7.07 -23.46
N ARG A 275 -19.70 -8.07 -22.58
CA ARG A 275 -20.58 -8.26 -21.40
C ARG A 275 -20.43 -7.14 -20.36
N ALA A 276 -19.23 -6.61 -20.16
CA ALA A 276 -18.98 -5.46 -19.31
C ALA A 276 -19.67 -4.20 -19.88
N LEU A 277 -19.57 -3.95 -21.18
CA LEU A 277 -20.25 -2.86 -21.89
C LEU A 277 -21.78 -2.97 -21.84
N VAL A 278 -22.35 -4.17 -21.97
CA VAL A 278 -23.82 -4.37 -21.91
C VAL A 278 -24.36 -4.20 -20.48
N SER A 279 -23.58 -4.56 -19.45
CA SER A 279 -23.94 -4.32 -18.04
C SER A 279 -23.71 -2.87 -17.57
N MET A 280 -22.94 -2.09 -18.33
CA MET A 280 -22.61 -0.68 -18.07
C MET A 280 -23.42 0.29 -18.95
N SER A 281 -24.58 -0.10 -19.44
CA SER A 281 -25.50 0.79 -20.20
C SER A 281 -26.24 1.83 -19.34
N SER A 282 -25.67 2.21 -18.19
CA SER A 282 -25.96 3.48 -17.53
C SER A 282 -24.65 4.24 -17.40
N ASP A 283 -24.59 5.42 -17.99
CA ASP A 283 -23.47 6.36 -18.02
C ASP A 283 -22.81 6.53 -16.64
N VAL A 284 -21.75 5.75 -16.35
CA VAL A 284 -20.84 6.02 -15.23
C VAL A 284 -19.45 6.21 -15.83
N GLU A 285 -19.19 7.44 -16.28
CA GLU A 285 -17.83 7.92 -16.46
C GLU A 285 -17.13 7.84 -15.09
N PHE A 286 -16.22 6.87 -14.92
CA PHE A 286 -15.36 6.83 -13.74
C PHE A 286 -14.33 7.98 -13.86
N ASP A 287 -14.74 9.17 -13.42
CA ASP A 287 -13.94 10.38 -13.44
C ASP A 287 -12.95 10.38 -12.26
N GLY A 288 -11.66 10.63 -12.53
CA GLY A 288 -10.64 10.73 -11.50
C GLY A 288 -10.90 11.85 -10.49
N ILE A 289 -11.74 12.83 -10.83
CA ILE A 289 -12.23 13.87 -9.90
C ILE A 289 -13.18 13.26 -8.86
N ASP A 290 -14.06 12.35 -9.24
CA ASP A 290 -15.04 11.74 -8.35
C ASP A 290 -14.37 10.88 -7.26
N MET A 291 -13.33 10.15 -7.64
CA MET A 291 -12.53 9.40 -6.67
C MET A 291 -11.73 10.31 -5.72
N GLN A 292 -11.20 11.44 -6.20
CA GLN A 292 -10.54 12.40 -5.29
C GLN A 292 -11.53 13.03 -4.31
N ARG A 293 -12.76 13.34 -4.75
CA ARG A 293 -13.84 13.79 -3.86
C ARG A 293 -14.17 12.74 -2.81
N THR A 294 -14.29 11.49 -3.23
CA THR A 294 -14.53 10.35 -2.30
C THR A 294 -13.42 10.27 -1.24
N ILE A 295 -12.15 10.42 -1.62
CA ILE A 295 -11.03 10.46 -0.68
C ILE A 295 -11.22 11.62 0.31
N LEU A 296 -11.49 12.83 -0.18
CA LEU A 296 -11.70 14.02 0.66
C LEU A 296 -12.82 13.80 1.68
N GLU A 297 -13.95 13.23 1.27
CA GLU A 297 -15.07 12.90 2.16
C GLU A 297 -14.68 11.91 3.26
N HIS A 298 -13.90 10.88 2.92
CA HIS A 298 -13.38 9.93 3.92
C HIS A 298 -12.44 10.61 4.92
N LEU A 299 -11.56 11.52 4.45
CA LEU A 299 -10.69 12.28 5.35
C LEU A 299 -11.50 13.16 6.29
N GLN A 300 -12.49 13.90 5.77
CA GLN A 300 -13.36 14.75 6.57
C GLN A 300 -14.15 13.96 7.62
N ALA A 301 -14.68 12.79 7.26
CA ALA A 301 -15.36 11.89 8.19
C ALA A 301 -14.40 11.41 9.30
N HIS A 302 -13.17 11.05 8.94
CA HIS A 302 -12.17 10.61 9.91
C HIS A 302 -11.74 11.73 10.87
N VAL A 303 -11.56 12.96 10.38
CA VAL A 303 -11.25 14.12 11.24
C VAL A 303 -12.38 14.37 12.24
N LYS A 304 -13.65 14.25 11.83
CA LYS A 304 -14.80 14.36 12.75
C LYS A 304 -14.75 13.28 13.83
N LEU A 305 -14.37 12.05 13.48
CA LEU A 305 -14.17 10.96 14.44
C LEU A 305 -13.03 11.28 15.43
N GLU A 306 -11.85 11.67 14.96
CA GLU A 306 -10.70 11.98 15.82
C GLU A 306 -11.01 13.14 16.78
N LYS A 307 -11.74 14.17 16.30
CA LYS A 307 -12.25 15.26 17.15
C LYS A 307 -13.20 14.74 18.24
N SER A 308 -14.15 13.87 17.89
CA SER A 308 -15.10 13.30 18.86
C SER A 308 -14.42 12.46 19.95
N LEU A 309 -13.31 11.81 19.61
CA LEU A 309 -12.51 11.00 20.53
C LEU A 309 -11.45 11.81 21.28
N SER A 310 -11.22 13.07 20.87
CA SER A 310 -10.11 13.91 21.34
C SER A 310 -8.75 13.20 21.25
N ALA A 311 -8.57 12.35 20.22
CA ALA A 311 -7.38 11.54 20.01
C ALA A 311 -7.28 11.06 18.56
N GLU A 312 -6.05 10.89 18.08
CA GLU A 312 -5.77 10.26 16.79
C GLU A 312 -6.06 8.75 16.82
N VAL A 313 -6.56 8.20 15.71
CA VAL A 313 -6.94 6.79 15.60
C VAL A 313 -5.90 6.02 14.78
N PHE A 314 -5.07 5.23 15.46
CA PHE A 314 -4.00 4.44 14.82
C PHE A 314 -4.39 2.96 14.63
N PRO A 315 -3.79 2.27 13.63
CA PRO A 315 -4.04 0.85 13.36
C PRO A 315 -3.58 -0.12 14.46
N ALA A 316 -2.61 0.29 15.27
CA ALA A 316 -2.17 -0.47 16.43
C ALA A 316 -2.13 0.45 17.65
N MET A 317 -3.11 0.28 18.54
CA MET A 317 -3.12 0.96 19.83
C MET A 317 -2.83 -0.05 20.94
N ARG A 318 -1.93 0.31 21.83
CA ARG A 318 -1.71 -0.48 23.05
C ARG A 318 -2.97 -0.32 23.89
N LYS A 319 -3.73 -1.39 24.11
CA LYS A 319 -4.74 -1.39 25.17
C LYS A 319 -4.04 -1.00 26.48
N GLY A 320 -4.63 -0.08 27.24
CA GLY A 320 -4.14 0.30 28.56
C GLY A 320 -3.88 -0.97 29.36
N ARG A 321 -2.70 -1.09 29.96
CA ARG A 321 -2.42 -2.23 30.84
C ARG A 321 -3.12 -1.95 32.16
N ASN A 322 -3.99 -2.86 32.61
CA ASN A 322 -4.59 -2.81 33.94
C ASN A 322 -3.56 -3.23 34.99
N ASN A 323 -2.53 -2.42 35.17
CA ASN A 323 -1.69 -2.51 36.34
C ASN A 323 -1.45 -1.11 36.90
N THR A 324 -1.43 -1.02 38.23
CA THR A 324 -1.38 0.23 38.99
C THR A 324 -0.19 1.12 38.62
N ARG A 325 0.94 0.53 38.21
CA ARG A 325 2.12 1.27 37.74
C ARG A 325 1.94 1.88 36.34
N PHE A 326 1.17 1.25 35.46
CA PHE A 326 0.90 1.75 34.12
C PHE A 326 -0.16 2.86 34.14
N GLU A 327 -1.20 2.71 34.96
CA GLU A 327 -2.22 3.75 35.19
C GLU A 327 -1.59 5.05 35.70
N GLN A 328 -0.67 4.97 36.67
CA GLN A 328 0.09 6.13 37.17
C GLN A 328 0.97 6.78 36.09
N ALA A 329 1.48 6.00 35.14
CA ALA A 329 2.32 6.52 34.04
C ALA A 329 1.48 7.17 32.92
N GLU A 330 0.28 6.65 32.63
CA GLU A 330 -0.65 7.25 31.66
C GLU A 330 -1.25 8.56 32.18
N GLN A 331 -1.61 8.63 33.47
CA GLN A 331 -2.06 9.89 34.08
C GLN A 331 -1.04 11.02 33.87
N ARG A 332 0.27 10.72 34.04
CA ARG A 332 1.34 11.70 33.81
C ARG A 332 1.49 12.14 32.34
N LYS A 333 1.17 11.27 31.37
CA LYS A 333 1.20 11.61 29.94
C LYS A 333 -0.03 12.42 29.50
N PHE A 334 -1.20 12.11 30.06
CA PHE A 334 -2.44 12.83 29.77
C PHE A 334 -2.33 14.32 30.14
N PHE A 335 -1.70 14.65 31.27
CA PHE A 335 -1.40 16.04 31.65
C PHE A 335 -0.42 16.75 30.70
N ARG A 336 0.46 16.01 30.02
CA ARG A 336 1.43 16.59 29.08
C ARG A 336 0.83 16.88 27.71
N ASN A 337 -0.08 16.02 27.23
CA ASN A 337 -0.74 16.20 25.92
C ASN A 337 -1.84 17.26 25.92
N ARG A 338 -2.43 17.57 27.07
CA ARG A 338 -3.41 18.66 27.21
C ARG A 338 -2.81 20.04 26.86
N ASN A 339 -1.51 20.23 27.09
CA ASN A 339 -0.82 21.47 26.75
C ASN A 339 -0.47 21.59 25.25
N THR A 340 -0.41 20.48 24.52
CA THR A 340 -0.09 20.46 23.08
C THR A 340 -1.34 20.61 22.21
N LEU A 341 -2.49 20.08 22.63
CA LEU A 341 -3.76 20.21 21.90
C LEU A 341 -4.28 21.65 21.84
N ASN A 342 -4.04 22.46 22.88
CA ASN A 342 -4.42 23.88 22.89
C ASN A 342 -3.61 24.73 21.89
N HIS A 343 -2.51 24.22 21.34
CA HIS A 343 -1.70 24.94 20.34
C HIS A 343 -2.09 24.63 18.89
N ILE A 344 -2.89 23.57 18.66
CA ILE A 344 -3.33 23.14 17.32
C ILE A 344 -4.73 23.69 16.98
N THR A 345 -5.54 24.00 18.00
CA THR A 345 -6.89 24.55 17.81
C THR A 345 -6.89 25.93 17.13
N ASP A 346 -5.84 26.74 17.31
CA ASP A 346 -5.79 28.09 16.75
C ASP A 346 -5.49 28.14 15.24
N SER A 347 -5.09 27.03 14.60
CA SER A 347 -4.77 27.00 13.17
C SER A 347 -5.85 26.35 12.28
N TYR A 348 -6.91 25.79 12.86
CA TYR A 348 -7.96 25.05 12.12
C TYR A 348 -9.30 25.79 12.03
N ASP A 349 -9.46 26.91 12.74
CA ASP A 349 -10.67 27.75 12.68
C ASP A 349 -10.64 28.76 11.51
N SER A 350 -9.63 28.70 10.64
CA SER A 350 -9.49 29.53 9.44
C SER A 350 -9.52 28.75 8.12
N LEU A 351 -10.10 27.53 8.12
CA LEU A 351 -10.41 26.75 6.92
C LEU A 351 -11.89 26.79 6.58
#